data_AF-A0A967DD12-F1
#
_entry.id   AF-A0A967DD12-F1
#
_cell.length_a   1.000
_cell.length_b   1.000
_cell.length_c   1.000
_cell.angle_alpha   90.00
_cell.angle_beta   90.00
_cell.angle_gamma   90.00
#
_symmetry.space_group_name_H-M   'P 1'
#
loop_
_entity.id
_entity.type
_entity.pdbx_description
1 polymer ?
#
loop_
_entity_poly.entity_id
_entity_poly.type
_entity_poly.pdbx_seq_one_letter_code
_entity_poly.pdbx_strand_id
1 'polypeptide(L)'
;MRLILASLLLAAAAFSQEAAPQKPLRERLLERALQGDAEAQYDLAKNLETGRIGLRRDLVQAEHWYRKAAEQGDPFAQAGVAILYQFGKGVKADLVEACMWYTLASAGSKGGDHESIADMLDDITRLMTPEQLAEARKRAKEWKPKK
;
A
#
# COMPACT_ATOMS: atom_id res chain seq x y z
N MET A 1 13.94 18.62 -64.85
CA MET A 1 14.66 17.35 -64.58
C MET A 1 15.68 17.62 -63.51
N ARG A 2 15.60 16.84 -62.41
CA ARG A 2 16.50 16.79 -61.24
C ARG A 2 16.53 18.00 -60.31
N LEU A 3 16.54 17.89 -58.98
CA LEU A 3 16.34 16.83 -57.98
C LEU A 3 16.42 17.61 -56.66
N ILE A 4 15.32 17.81 -55.94
CA ILE A 4 15.08 17.27 -54.58
C ILE A 4 16.39 17.00 -53.79
N LEU A 5 17.13 18.05 -53.42
CA LEU A 5 18.24 17.94 -52.45
C LEU A 5 18.16 19.00 -51.33
N ALA A 6 16.97 19.59 -51.10
CA ALA A 6 16.73 20.43 -49.93
C ALA A 6 15.90 19.72 -48.84
N SER A 7 15.66 18.41 -48.98
CA SER A 7 14.78 17.65 -48.06
C SER A 7 15.53 16.68 -47.15
N LEU A 8 16.87 16.60 -47.23
CA LEU A 8 17.64 15.61 -46.46
C LEU A 8 18.42 16.18 -45.26
N LEU A 9 18.26 17.47 -44.95
CA LEU A 9 18.86 18.07 -43.75
C LEU A 9 17.86 18.36 -42.63
N LEU A 10 16.55 18.17 -42.88
CA LEU A 10 15.48 18.46 -41.91
C LEU A 10 14.81 17.20 -41.33
N ALA A 11 15.43 16.02 -41.49
CA ALA A 11 14.89 14.76 -40.96
C ALA A 11 15.73 14.15 -39.82
N ALA A 12 16.88 14.74 -39.45
CA ALA A 12 17.73 14.23 -38.36
C ALA A 12 17.55 14.98 -37.02
N ALA A 13 16.70 16.00 -36.96
CA ALA A 13 16.47 16.79 -35.74
C ALA A 13 15.09 16.53 -35.09
N ALA A 14 14.34 15.55 -35.57
CA ALA A 14 12.93 15.38 -35.22
C ALA A 14 12.61 14.04 -34.53
N PHE A 15 13.47 13.52 -33.63
CA PHE A 15 13.01 12.60 -32.58
C PHE A 15 14.05 12.39 -31.47
N SER A 16 14.44 13.46 -30.79
CA SER A 16 14.84 13.34 -29.39
C SER A 16 14.07 14.37 -28.64
N GLN A 17 12.80 14.06 -28.39
CA GLN A 17 12.11 14.65 -27.27
C GLN A 17 12.82 14.07 -26.03
N GLU A 18 13.88 14.74 -25.58
CA GLU A 18 14.38 14.58 -24.22
C GLU A 18 13.23 14.99 -23.31
N ALA A 19 12.35 14.03 -23.02
CA ALA A 19 11.39 14.15 -21.95
C ALA A 19 12.20 14.53 -20.71
N ALA A 20 11.85 15.67 -20.09
CA ALA A 20 12.52 16.18 -18.90
C ALA A 20 12.82 15.00 -17.95
N PRO A 21 14.03 14.94 -17.34
CA PRO A 21 14.41 13.81 -16.50
C PRO A 21 13.31 13.58 -15.47
N GLN A 22 12.66 12.41 -15.56
CA GLN A 22 11.57 12.09 -14.66
C GLN A 22 12.13 12.11 -13.23
N LYS A 23 11.38 12.73 -12.30
CA LYS A 23 11.75 12.71 -10.88
C LYS A 23 12.04 11.26 -10.43
N PRO A 24 13.02 11.03 -9.54
CA PRO A 24 13.29 9.73 -8.95
C PRO A 24 12.01 9.04 -8.45
N LEU A 25 11.95 7.71 -8.54
CA LEU A 25 10.75 6.95 -8.15
C LEU A 25 10.27 7.28 -6.73
N ARG A 26 11.20 7.39 -5.77
CA ARG A 26 10.89 7.74 -4.38
C ARG A 26 10.16 9.09 -4.25
N GLU A 27 10.54 10.08 -5.05
CA GLU A 27 10.00 11.44 -4.96
C GLU A 27 8.59 11.49 -5.54
N ARG A 28 8.38 10.83 -6.68
CA ARG A 28 7.04 10.69 -7.27
C ARG A 28 6.08 9.92 -6.35
N LEU A 29 6.58 8.87 -5.70
CA LEU A 29 5.78 8.08 -4.74
C LEU A 29 5.38 8.92 -3.53
N LEU A 30 6.33 9.67 -2.96
CA LEU A 30 6.06 10.59 -1.85
C LEU A 30 5.03 11.67 -2.25
N GLU A 31 5.17 12.27 -3.44
CA GLU A 31 4.22 13.28 -3.93
C GLU A 31 2.80 12.72 -4.04
N ARG A 32 2.61 11.54 -4.65
CA ARG A 32 1.30 10.87 -4.73
C ARG A 32 0.74 10.53 -3.35
N ALA A 33 1.56 9.96 -2.47
CA ALA A 33 1.12 9.57 -1.13
C ALA A 33 0.67 10.79 -0.30
N LEU A 34 1.39 11.91 -0.42
CA LEU A 34 1.04 13.19 0.21
C LEU A 34 -0.24 13.82 -0.36
N GLN A 35 -0.58 13.53 -1.62
CA GLN A 35 -1.83 13.96 -2.26
C GLN A 35 -3.04 13.08 -1.89
N GLY A 36 -2.85 12.03 -1.09
CA GLY A 36 -3.94 11.18 -0.62
C GLY A 36 -4.14 9.90 -1.44
N ASP A 37 -3.31 9.63 -2.43
CA ASP A 37 -3.44 8.43 -3.27
C ASP A 37 -3.21 7.15 -2.44
N ALA A 38 -4.26 6.36 -2.25
CA ALA A 38 -4.24 5.15 -1.40
C ALA A 38 -3.23 4.09 -1.87
N GLU A 39 -3.10 3.89 -3.19
CA GLU A 39 -2.14 2.94 -3.76
C GLU A 39 -0.71 3.41 -3.47
N ALA A 40 -0.43 4.70 -3.67
CA ALA A 40 0.87 5.27 -3.37
C ALA A 40 1.20 5.25 -1.86
N GLN A 41 0.21 5.43 -0.99
CA GLN A 41 0.37 5.32 0.46
C GLN A 41 0.70 3.87 0.87
N TYR A 42 0.00 2.88 0.32
CA TYR A 42 0.32 1.47 0.51
C TYR A 42 1.74 1.12 0.03
N ASP A 43 2.10 1.55 -1.18
CA ASP A 43 3.43 1.29 -1.74
C ASP A 43 4.53 1.96 -0.93
N LEU A 44 4.30 3.19 -0.45
CA LEU A 44 5.25 3.89 0.42
C LEU A 44 5.44 3.13 1.74
N ALA A 45 4.34 2.68 2.35
CA ALA A 45 4.38 1.87 3.57
C ALA A 45 5.19 0.57 3.37
N LYS A 46 4.96 -0.15 2.27
CA LYS A 46 5.68 -1.38 1.93
C LYS A 46 7.17 -1.14 1.69
N ASN A 47 7.54 -0.03 1.05
CA ASN A 47 8.93 0.35 0.87
C ASN A 47 9.61 0.76 2.19
N LEU A 48 8.89 1.41 3.11
CA LEU A 48 9.36 1.69 4.47
C LEU A 48 9.47 0.42 5.32
N GLU A 49 8.59 -0.55 5.15
CA GLU A 49 8.65 -1.85 5.83
C GLU A 49 9.88 -2.66 5.38
N THR A 50 10.24 -2.57 4.10
CA THR A 50 11.31 -3.37 3.50
C THR A 50 12.64 -2.63 3.36
N GLY A 51 12.66 -1.30 3.49
CA GLY A 51 13.84 -0.47 3.26
C GLY A 51 14.27 -0.42 1.79
N ARG A 52 13.32 -0.29 0.86
CA ARG A 52 13.55 -0.31 -0.60
C ARG A 52 13.54 1.10 -1.20
N ILE A 53 13.84 1.21 -2.50
CA ILE A 53 13.85 2.46 -3.29
C ILE A 53 14.66 3.63 -2.69
N GLY A 54 15.69 3.32 -1.89
CA GLY A 54 16.53 4.31 -1.22
C GLY A 54 15.97 4.85 0.10
N LEU A 55 14.92 4.23 0.64
CA LEU A 55 14.40 4.51 1.98
C LEU A 55 15.04 3.58 3.01
N ARG A 56 15.29 4.10 4.22
CA ARG A 56 15.65 3.27 5.38
C ARG A 56 14.40 2.56 5.89
N ARG A 57 14.57 1.36 6.43
CA ARG A 57 13.47 0.63 7.06
C ARG A 57 12.95 1.41 8.27
N ASP A 58 11.65 1.69 8.30
CA ASP A 58 10.96 2.39 9.38
C ASP A 58 9.54 1.84 9.52
N LEU A 59 9.34 0.95 10.50
CA LEU A 59 8.07 0.27 10.73
C LEU A 59 7.01 1.18 11.34
N VAL A 60 7.42 2.23 12.06
CA VAL A 60 6.49 3.20 12.66
C VAL A 60 5.89 4.05 11.55
N GLN A 61 6.70 4.52 10.60
CA GLN A 61 6.18 5.21 9.44
C GLN A 61 5.42 4.29 8.48
N ALA A 62 5.85 3.03 8.32
CA ALA A 62 5.09 2.06 7.54
C ALA A 62 3.67 1.90 8.10
N GLU A 63 3.52 1.76 9.42
CA GLU A 63 2.20 1.69 10.05
C GLU A 63 1.35 2.92 9.77
N HIS A 64 1.93 4.11 9.91
CA HIS A 64 1.24 5.36 9.63
C HIS A 64 0.68 5.42 8.20
N TRP A 65 1.49 5.02 7.20
CA TRP A 65 1.09 5.07 5.80
C TRP A 65 0.14 3.94 5.41
N TYR A 66 0.32 2.73 5.93
CA TYR A 66 -0.67 1.66 5.78
C TYR A 66 -2.00 2.09 6.38
N ARG A 67 -2.04 2.71 7.56
CA ARG A 67 -3.28 3.16 8.18
C ARG A 67 -4.02 4.18 7.32
N LYS A 68 -3.31 5.14 6.72
CA LYS A 68 -3.92 6.13 5.80
C LYS A 68 -4.59 5.47 4.59
N ALA A 69 -3.92 4.51 3.95
CA ALA A 69 -4.51 3.78 2.83
C ALA A 69 -5.68 2.87 3.30
N ALA A 70 -5.53 2.23 4.47
CA ALA A 70 -6.52 1.35 5.06
C ALA A 70 -7.82 2.08 5.44
N GLU A 71 -7.71 3.33 5.89
CA GLU A 71 -8.83 4.23 6.16
C GLU A 71 -9.60 4.61 4.88
N GLN A 72 -8.97 4.52 3.71
CA GLN A 72 -9.63 4.69 2.41
C GLN A 72 -10.30 3.41 1.90
N GLY A 73 -10.20 2.31 2.65
CA GLY A 73 -10.78 1.03 2.29
C GLY A 73 -9.88 0.14 1.43
N ASP A 74 -8.59 0.46 1.30
CA ASP A 74 -7.65 -0.39 0.56
C ASP A 74 -7.41 -1.73 1.31
N PRO A 75 -7.80 -2.88 0.74
CA PRO A 75 -7.71 -4.16 1.43
C PRO A 75 -6.26 -4.60 1.71
N PHE A 76 -5.30 -4.19 0.87
CA PHE A 76 -3.89 -4.56 1.04
C PHE A 76 -3.25 -3.79 2.18
N ALA A 77 -3.57 -2.50 2.30
CA ALA A 77 -3.16 -1.68 3.40
C ALA A 77 -3.80 -2.15 4.72
N GLN A 78 -5.08 -2.54 4.70
CA GLN A 78 -5.73 -3.14 5.87
C GLN A 78 -5.02 -4.42 6.33
N ALA A 79 -4.68 -5.32 5.41
CA ALA A 79 -3.86 -6.50 5.72
C ALA A 79 -2.46 -6.11 6.23
N GLY A 80 -1.83 -5.07 5.66
CA GLY A 80 -0.56 -4.53 6.12
C GLY A 80 -0.61 -4.06 7.58
N VAL A 81 -1.62 -3.28 7.95
CA VAL A 81 -1.85 -2.88 9.35
C VAL A 81 -2.04 -4.11 10.24
N ALA A 82 -2.85 -5.08 9.80
CA ALA A 82 -3.10 -6.30 10.55
C ALA A 82 -1.81 -7.09 10.84
N ILE A 83 -0.92 -7.25 9.86
CA ILE A 83 0.40 -7.90 10.01
C ILE A 83 1.25 -7.17 11.06
N LEU A 84 1.27 -5.83 11.04
CA LEU A 84 2.08 -5.06 12.00
C LEU A 84 1.59 -5.28 13.43
N TYR A 85 0.28 -5.32 13.65
CA TYR A 85 -0.30 -5.60 14.97
C TYR A 85 -0.20 -7.08 15.37
N GLN A 86 -0.32 -8.02 14.43
CA GLN A 86 -0.20 -9.45 14.72
C GLN A 86 1.19 -9.79 15.27
N PHE A 87 2.23 -9.20 14.67
CA PHE A 87 3.63 -9.51 15.02
C PHE A 87 4.32 -8.44 15.87
N GLY A 88 3.63 -7.36 16.24
CA GLY A 88 4.22 -6.26 17.00
C GLY A 88 5.37 -5.55 16.27
N LYS A 89 5.25 -5.36 14.95
CA LYS A 89 6.28 -4.73 14.11
C LYS A 89 6.06 -3.22 14.09
N GLY A 90 6.90 -2.48 14.80
CA GLY A 90 6.78 -1.01 14.89
C GLY A 90 5.59 -0.52 15.73
N VAL A 91 4.72 -1.43 16.18
CA VAL A 91 3.63 -1.20 17.13
C VAL A 91 3.62 -2.30 18.20
N LYS A 92 2.94 -2.07 19.32
CA LYS A 92 2.70 -3.13 20.29
C LYS A 92 1.77 -4.18 19.67
N ALA A 93 2.10 -5.46 19.84
CA ALA A 93 1.26 -6.53 19.33
C ALA A 93 -0.16 -6.49 19.94
N ASP A 94 -1.18 -6.66 19.08
CA ASP A 94 -2.59 -6.71 19.46
C ASP A 94 -3.36 -7.59 18.45
N LEU A 95 -3.72 -8.81 18.88
CA LEU A 95 -4.45 -9.75 18.04
C LEU A 95 -5.89 -9.31 17.77
N VAL A 96 -6.51 -8.55 18.68
CA VAL A 96 -7.88 -8.05 18.49
C VAL A 96 -7.90 -7.00 17.40
N GLU A 97 -6.95 -6.06 17.45
CA GLU A 97 -6.77 -5.04 16.41
C GLU A 97 -6.42 -5.69 15.06
N ALA A 98 -5.47 -6.63 15.04
CA ALA A 98 -5.09 -7.33 13.81
C ALA A 98 -6.26 -8.11 13.19
N CYS A 99 -7.02 -8.87 13.99
CA CYS A 99 -8.19 -9.60 13.51
C CYS A 99 -9.29 -8.66 12.99
N MET A 100 -9.48 -7.50 13.63
CA MET A 100 -10.38 -6.47 13.12
C MET A 100 -9.98 -6.02 11.71
N TRP A 101 -8.70 -5.68 11.52
CA TRP A 101 -8.19 -5.22 10.22
C TRP A 101 -8.24 -6.30 9.13
N TYR A 102 -7.89 -7.55 9.43
CA TYR A 102 -8.07 -8.66 8.49
C TYR A 102 -9.53 -8.89 8.11
N THR A 103 -10.46 -8.70 9.06
CA THR A 103 -11.91 -8.82 8.78
C THR A 103 -12.36 -7.76 7.78
N LEU A 104 -11.90 -6.51 7.94
CA LEU A 104 -12.18 -5.43 6.99
C LEU A 104 -11.55 -5.72 5.62
N ALA A 105 -10.30 -6.16 5.60
CA ALA A 105 -9.56 -6.49 4.38
C ALA A 105 -10.26 -7.61 3.59
N SER A 106 -10.70 -8.66 4.29
CA SER A 106 -11.43 -9.78 3.71
C SER A 106 -12.75 -9.34 3.08
N ALA A 107 -13.47 -8.41 3.73
CA ALA A 107 -14.71 -7.86 3.19
C ALA A 107 -14.51 -6.95 1.95
N GLY A 108 -13.36 -6.27 1.85
CA GLY A 108 -13.04 -5.36 0.74
C GLY A 108 -12.38 -6.02 -0.48
N SER A 109 -11.81 -7.22 -0.32
CA SER A 109 -11.09 -7.94 -1.38
C SER A 109 -12.04 -8.44 -2.49
N LYS A 110 -11.91 -7.89 -3.71
CA LYS A 110 -12.52 -8.48 -4.92
C LYS A 110 -11.58 -9.57 -5.43
N GLY A 111 -12.07 -10.82 -5.47
CA GLY A 111 -11.24 -12.03 -5.56
C GLY A 111 -10.12 -12.04 -6.61
N GLY A 112 -9.00 -12.66 -6.22
CA GLY A 112 -7.86 -13.00 -7.08
C GLY A 112 -6.50 -12.60 -6.49
N ASP A 113 -5.62 -13.58 -6.36
CA ASP A 113 -4.13 -13.50 -6.32
C ASP A 113 -3.38 -12.86 -5.14
N HIS A 114 -3.81 -13.10 -3.90
CA HIS A 114 -2.98 -12.78 -2.73
C HIS A 114 -2.92 -13.95 -1.75
N GLU A 115 -1.80 -14.10 -1.02
CA GLU A 115 -1.73 -14.92 0.21
C GLU A 115 -3.03 -14.69 0.98
N SER A 116 -3.88 -15.71 1.01
CA SER A 116 -5.32 -15.49 1.14
C SER A 116 -5.57 -14.73 2.43
N ILE A 117 -6.14 -13.53 2.34
CA ILE A 117 -6.51 -12.73 3.52
C ILE A 117 -7.45 -13.56 4.41
N ALA A 118 -8.19 -14.50 3.82
CA ALA A 118 -8.97 -15.49 4.56
C ALA A 118 -8.09 -16.50 5.31
N ASP A 119 -6.94 -16.92 4.78
CA ASP A 119 -5.99 -17.81 5.46
C ASP A 119 -5.35 -17.07 6.63
N MET A 120 -4.90 -15.82 6.44
CA MET A 120 -4.38 -14.99 7.53
C MET A 120 -5.43 -14.74 8.61
N LEU A 121 -6.69 -14.54 8.22
CA LEU A 121 -7.81 -14.40 9.14
C LEU A 121 -8.11 -15.72 9.90
N ASP A 122 -8.08 -16.86 9.22
CA ASP A 122 -8.27 -18.16 9.85
C ASP A 122 -7.13 -18.44 10.86
N ASP A 123 -5.89 -18.22 10.45
CA ASP A 123 -4.70 -18.41 11.29
C ASP A 123 -4.73 -17.53 12.54
N ILE A 124 -5.05 -16.24 12.41
CA ILE A 124 -5.14 -15.37 13.60
C ILE A 124 -6.29 -15.77 14.50
N THR A 125 -7.43 -16.22 13.96
CA THR A 125 -8.58 -16.61 14.79
C THR A 125 -8.31 -17.83 15.64
N ARG A 126 -7.44 -18.74 15.19
CA ARG A 126 -6.97 -19.91 15.95
C ARG A 126 -6.09 -19.54 17.15
N LEU A 127 -5.52 -18.34 17.16
CA LEU A 127 -4.66 -17.83 18.25
C LEU A 127 -5.44 -17.07 19.33
N MET A 128 -6.75 -16.88 19.15
CA MET A 128 -7.57 -15.97 19.97
C MET A 128 -8.59 -16.72 20.82
N THR A 129 -8.91 -16.14 21.97
CA THR A 129 -10.03 -16.57 22.82
C THR A 129 -11.38 -16.18 22.20
N PRO A 130 -12.49 -16.86 22.56
CA PRO A 130 -13.84 -16.45 22.15
C PRO A 130 -14.16 -14.99 22.47
N GLU A 131 -13.71 -14.48 23.62
CA GLU A 131 -13.91 -13.11 24.05
C GLU A 131 -13.17 -12.12 23.13
N GLN A 132 -11.91 -12.42 22.80
CA GLN A 132 -11.13 -11.61 21.85
C GLN A 132 -11.74 -11.62 20.45
N LEU A 133 -12.23 -12.77 19.99
CA LEU A 133 -12.92 -12.89 18.70
C LEU A 133 -14.21 -12.08 18.66
N ALA A 134 -15.01 -12.14 19.72
CA ALA A 134 -16.25 -11.37 19.84
C ALA A 134 -15.96 -9.86 19.80
N GLU A 135 -14.92 -9.41 20.53
CA GLU A 135 -14.49 -8.01 20.52
C GLU A 135 -13.97 -7.57 19.15
N ALA A 136 -13.12 -8.35 18.49
CA ALA A 136 -12.60 -8.01 17.16
C ALA A 136 -13.73 -7.87 16.13
N ARG A 137 -14.71 -8.79 16.15
CA ARG A 137 -15.91 -8.74 15.28
C ARG A 137 -16.77 -7.52 15.58
N LYS A 138 -16.93 -7.18 16.85
CA LYS A 138 -17.66 -5.96 17.26
C LYS A 138 -16.98 -4.71 16.72
N ARG A 139 -15.66 -4.58 16.94
CA ARG A 139 -14.89 -3.44 16.42
C ARG A 139 -14.95 -3.33 14.90
N ALA A 140 -14.85 -4.45 14.18
CA ALA A 140 -14.93 -4.46 12.72
C ALA A 140 -16.31 -3.99 12.23
N LYS A 141 -17.39 -4.41 12.90
CA LYS A 141 -18.76 -3.97 12.59
C LYS A 141 -19.00 -2.49 12.89
N GLU A 142 -18.41 -1.98 13.96
CA GLU A 142 -18.54 -0.58 14.39
C GLU A 142 -17.54 0.35 13.70
N TRP A 143 -16.60 -0.21 12.93
CA TRP A 143 -15.52 0.53 12.30
C TRP A 143 -16.05 1.62 11.37
N LYS A 144 -15.51 2.83 11.55
CA LYS A 144 -15.72 3.97 10.67
C LYS A 144 -14.36 4.60 10.39
N PRO A 145 -13.99 4.80 9.12
CA PRO A 145 -12.74 5.47 8.80
C PRO A 145 -12.76 6.90 9.36
N LYS A 146 -11.63 7.35 9.90
CA LYS A 146 -11.48 8.73 10.36
C LYS A 146 -11.33 9.63 9.14
N LYS A 147 -12.11 10.71 9.08
CA LYS A 147 -12.03 11.74 8.04
C LYS A 147 -10.97 12.78 8.38
#